data_AF-A0A4U0QIP4-F1
#
_entry.id   AF-A0A4U0QIP4-F1
#
_cell.length_a   1.000
_cell.length_b   1.000
_cell.length_c   1.000
_cell.angle_alpha   90.00
_cell.angle_beta   90.00
_cell.angle_gamma   90.00
#
_symmetry.space_group_name_H-M   'P 1'
#
loop_
_entity.id
_entity.type
_entity.pdbx_description
1 polymer ?
#
loop_
_entity_poly.entity_id
_entity_poly.type
_entity_poly.pdbx_seq_one_letter_code
_entity_poly.pdbx_strand_id
1 'polypeptide(L)' 'MIELPPMTPPLKRSVTIDGHRTSVSLEDAFWKALATQAAARDLTRAALIGRIDHARPPEIGLATALRLFVLANA' A
#
# COMPACT_ATOMS: atom_id res chain seq x y z
N MET A 1 29.73 -1.10 9.83
CA MET A 1 28.42 -1.00 10.51
C MET A 1 27.41 -0.60 9.44
N ILE A 2 26.25 -1.25 9.36
CA ILE A 2 25.24 -0.89 8.35
C ILE A 2 24.31 0.16 8.93
N GLU A 3 23.95 1.18 8.14
CA GLU A 3 22.90 2.12 8.49
C GLU A 3 21.55 1.56 8.05
N LEU A 4 20.60 1.54 8.98
CA LEU A 4 19.23 1.10 8.71
C LEU A 4 18.33 2.31 8.51
N PRO A 5 17.33 2.24 7.61
CA PRO A 5 16.34 3.28 7.47
C PRO A 5 15.44 3.36 8.71
N PRO A 6 14.68 4.44 8.90
CA PRO A 6 13.65 4.50 9.92
C PRO A 6 12.66 3.33 9.79
N MET A 7 12.55 2.52 10.85
CA MET A 7 11.63 1.38 10.90
C MET A 7 10.44 1.72 11.79
N THR A 8 9.22 1.54 11.28
CA THR A 8 7.97 1.71 12.04
C THR A 8 7.20 0.40 12.08
N PRO A 9 6.49 0.08 13.18
CA PRO A 9 5.55 -1.04 13.17
C PRO A 9 4.42 -0.80 12.15
N PRO A 10 3.77 -1.86 11.64
CA PRO A 10 2.62 -1.72 10.76
C PRO A 10 1.47 -0.95 11.44
N LEU A 11 1.00 0.11 10.80
CA LEU A 11 -0.16 0.88 11.21
C LEU A 11 -1.40 0.42 10.45
N LYS A 12 -2.42 -0.01 11.20
CA LYS A 12 -3.72 -0.36 10.65
C LYS A 12 -4.46 0.90 10.20
N ARG A 13 -4.84 0.94 8.93
CA ARG A 13 -5.74 1.97 8.38
C ARG A 13 -6.91 1.30 7.70
N SER A 14 -8.05 1.96 7.79
CA SER A 14 -9.24 1.57 7.06
C SER A 14 -9.30 2.36 5.76
N VAL A 15 -9.42 1.64 4.64
CA VAL A 15 -9.53 2.20 3.30
C VAL A 15 -10.85 1.75 2.70
N THR A 16 -11.54 2.66 2.02
CA THR A 16 -12.74 2.33 1.25
C THR A 16 -12.33 1.97 -0.16
N ILE A 17 -12.61 0.74 -0.57
CA ILE A 17 -12.38 0.18 -1.91
C ILE A 17 -13.75 -0.26 -2.43
N ASP A 18 -14.21 0.32 -3.53
CA ASP A 18 -15.52 0.04 -4.16
C ASP A 18 -16.71 0.10 -3.19
N GLY A 19 -16.69 1.04 -2.26
CA GLY A 19 -17.73 1.19 -1.24
C GLY A 19 -17.61 0.22 -0.06
N HIS A 20 -16.69 -0.74 -0.11
CA HIS A 20 -16.39 -1.64 1.00
C HIS A 20 -15.21 -1.17 1.82
N ARG A 21 -15.34 -1.29 3.13
CA ARG A 21 -14.31 -0.85 4.08
C ARG A 21 -13.34 -2.00 4.36
N THR A 22 -12.12 -1.87 3.85
CA THR A 22 -11.04 -2.84 4.04
C THR A 22 -10.02 -2.30 5.05
N SER A 23 -9.60 -3.14 6.00
CA SER A 23 -8.53 -2.77 6.94
C SER A 23 -7.20 -3.35 6.48
N VAL A 24 -6.17 -2.51 6.38
CA VAL A 24 -4.82 -2.90 5.97
C VAL A 24 -3.81 -2.38 6.99
N SER A 25 -2.85 -3.21 7.40
CA SER A 25 -1.74 -2.81 8.27
C SER A 25 -0.44 -2.73 7.47
N LEU A 26 0.13 -1.52 7.36
CA LEU A 26 1.39 -1.23 6.65
C LEU A 26 2.28 -0.28 7.46
N GLU A 27 3.59 -0.41 7.29
CA GLU A 27 4.58 0.50 7.83
C GLU A 27 4.43 1.89 7.19
N ASP A 28 4.85 2.94 7.90
CA ASP A 28 4.66 4.32 7.47
C ASP A 28 5.37 4.62 6.14
N ALA A 29 6.52 3.99 5.90
CA ALA A 29 7.24 4.10 4.64
C ALA A 29 6.38 3.66 3.44
N PHE A 30 5.65 2.54 3.56
CA PHE A 30 4.75 2.08 2.50
C PHE A 30 3.54 2.99 2.34
N TRP A 31 2.97 3.50 3.43
CA TRP A 31 1.85 4.46 3.33
C TRP A 31 2.24 5.75 2.59
N LYS A 32 3.46 6.24 2.81
CA LYS A 32 4.01 7.41 2.12
C LYS A 32 4.31 7.09 0.65
N ALA A 33 4.98 5.98 0.38
CA ALA A 33 5.29 5.56 -0.99
C ALA A 33 4.04 5.35 -1.85
N LEU A 34 2.99 4.70 -1.30
CA LEU A 34 1.70 4.57 -1.99
C LEU A 34 1.06 5.93 -2.30
N ALA A 35 1.19 6.93 -1.42
CA ALA A 35 0.68 8.27 -1.67
C ALA A 35 1.45 8.95 -2.81
N THR A 36 2.78 8.87 -2.81
CA THR A 36 3.64 9.41 -3.87
C THR A 36 3.35 8.74 -5.22
N GLN A 37 3.26 7.41 -5.24
CA GLN A 37 2.99 6.65 -6.46
C GLN A 37 1.59 6.87 -7.02
N ALA A 38 0.59 7.12 -6.16
CA ALA A 38 -0.75 7.48 -6.58
C ALA A 38 -0.77 8.90 -7.18
N ALA A 39 -0.12 9.86 -6.54
CA ALA A 39 0.00 11.23 -7.04
C ALA A 39 0.70 11.28 -8.40
N ALA A 40 1.78 10.51 -8.59
CA ALA A 40 2.48 10.41 -9.88
C ALA A 40 1.65 9.77 -11.02
N ARG A 41 0.48 9.19 -10.70
CA ARG A 41 -0.45 8.55 -11.64
C ARG A 41 -1.78 9.30 -11.74
N ASP A 42 -1.89 10.49 -11.15
CA ASP A 42 -3.14 11.25 -11.03
C ASP A 42 -4.28 10.45 -10.37
N LEU A 43 -3.94 9.62 -9.38
CA LEU A 43 -4.88 8.80 -8.62
C LEU A 43 -4.90 9.21 -7.15
N THR A 44 -6.04 9.00 -6.50
CA THR A 44 -6.07 8.96 -5.03
C THR A 44 -5.39 7.68 -4.53
N ARG A 45 -4.83 7.71 -3.32
CA ARG A 45 -4.26 6.51 -2.69
C ARG A 45 -5.29 5.36 -2.62
N ALA A 46 -6.56 5.66 -2.35
CA ALA A 46 -7.62 4.66 -2.31
C ALA A 46 -7.87 4.04 -3.70
N ALA A 47 -7.89 4.85 -4.77
CA ALA A 47 -8.05 4.36 -6.14
C ALA A 47 -6.88 3.45 -6.56
N LEU A 48 -5.64 3.81 -6.22
CA LEU A 48 -4.48 2.96 -6.49
C LEU A 48 -4.58 1.63 -5.73
N ILE A 49 -4.92 1.68 -4.44
CA ILE A 49 -5.11 0.48 -3.61
C ILE A 49 -6.20 -0.42 -4.19
N GLY A 50 -7.33 0.14 -4.63
CA GLY A 50 -8.41 -0.64 -5.25
C GLY A 50 -7.99 -1.33 -6.54
N ARG A 51 -7.23 -0.64 -7.41
CA ARG A 51 -6.65 -1.26 -8.61
C ARG A 51 -5.74 -2.45 -8.27
N ILE A 52 -4.91 -2.32 -7.23
CA ILE A 52 -4.04 -3.41 -6.77
C ILE A 52 -4.87 -4.55 -6.17
N ASP A 53 -5.91 -4.23 -5.39
CA ASP A 53 -6.80 -5.23 -4.78
C ASP A 53 -7.57 -6.05 -5.81
N HIS A 54 -7.95 -5.45 -6.94
CA HIS A 54 -8.57 -6.17 -8.06
C HIS A 54 -7.58 -7.02 -8.87
N ALA A 55 -6.35 -6.54 -9.03
CA ALA A 55 -5.37 -7.18 -9.90
C ALA A 55 -4.57 -8.31 -9.22
N ARG A 56 -4.49 -8.31 -7.89
CA ARG A 56 -3.74 -9.33 -7.14
C ARG A 56 -4.42 -10.71 -7.24
N PRO A 57 -3.64 -11.81 -7.19
CA PRO A 57 -4.21 -13.14 -7.00
C PRO A 57 -5.00 -13.25 -5.69
N PRO A 58 -6.07 -14.06 -5.65
CA PRO A 58 -6.93 -14.19 -4.47
C PRO A 58 -6.20 -14.73 -3.24
N GLU A 59 -5.16 -15.55 -3.41
CA GLU A 59 -4.32 -16.13 -2.36
C GLU A 59 -3.35 -15.10 -1.74
N ILE A 60 -3.12 -13.97 -2.40
CA ILE A 60 -2.22 -12.92 -1.90
C ILE A 60 -3.06 -11.87 -1.16
N GLY A 61 -2.78 -11.72 0.14
CA GLY A 61 -3.41 -10.68 0.95
C GLY A 61 -3.02 -9.27 0.49
N LEU A 62 -3.97 -8.32 0.59
CA LEU A 62 -3.80 -6.95 0.11
C LEU A 62 -2.55 -6.27 0.70
N ALA A 63 -2.25 -6.45 1.99
CA ALA A 63 -1.07 -5.85 2.61
C ALA A 63 0.25 -6.34 1.97
N THR A 64 0.32 -7.62 1.59
CA THR A 64 1.48 -8.19 0.88
C THR A 64 1.58 -7.62 -0.52
N ALA A 65 0.47 -7.58 -1.26
CA ALA A 65 0.42 -7.02 -2.61
C ALA A 65 0.89 -5.55 -2.64
N LEU A 66 0.46 -4.74 -1.67
CA LEU A 66 0.85 -3.33 -1.57
C LEU A 66 2.34 -3.15 -1.28
N ARG A 67 2.92 -3.95 -0.37
CA ARG A 67 4.36 -3.88 -0.07
C ARG A 67 5.20 -4.24 -1.29
N LEU A 68 4.84 -5.33 -1.98
CA LEU A 68 5.55 -5.78 -3.17
C LEU A 68 5.39 -4.79 -4.34
N PHE A 69 4.20 -4.22 -4.51
CA PHE A 69 3.96 -3.18 -5.52
C PHE A 69 4.86 -1.97 -5.31
N VAL A 70 4.93 -1.46 -4.08
CA VAL A 70 5.82 -0.34 -3.74
C VAL A 70 7.27 -0.72 -4.02
N LEU A 71 7.73 -1.88 -3.55
CA LEU A 71 9.11 -2.34 -3.72
C LEU A 71 9.52 -2.46 -5.20
N ALA A 72 8.62 -2.95 -6.05
CA ALA A 72 8.87 -3.10 -7.50
C ALA A 72 8.82 -1.77 -8.27
N ASN A 73 8.30 -0.70 -7.66
CA ASN A 73 8.12 0.62 -8.28
C ASN A 73 8.82 1.73 -7.46
N ALA A 74 9.79 1.35 -6.62
CA ALA A 74 10.57 2.25 -5.78
C ALA A 74 11.65 2.97 -6.58
#